data_AF-A0A536M3Q6-F1
#
_entry.id   AF-A0A536M3Q6-F1
#
_cell.length_a   1.000
_cell.length_b   1.000
_cell.length_c   1.000
_cell.angle_alpha   90.00
_cell.angle_beta   90.00
_cell.angle_gamma   90.00
#
_symmetry.space_group_name_H-M   'P 1'
#
loop_
_entity.id
_entity.type
_entity.pdbx_description
1 polymer ?
#
loop_
_entity_poly.entity_id
_entity_poly.type
_entity_poly.pdbx_seq_one_letter_code
_entity_poly.pdbx_strand_id
1 'polypeptide(L)'
;QVTVTGGFFVPIPVPWYQMTAQNYQSVISAVLGVSAARAAAIAAEYPVSSYVLPAVAFSTLDADASWACPALQMNQWLSKRVPTFAYEFDDDNAPGRYVPNFPPPVAAATHLSELPYLFDLNDAPNQTPLSAAQQTLATSMRAAWASFASEGDPSEESNVRWPSFGAENGAKVLSLVPARPVVFSDFASRHHCAFWAGAQ
;
A
#
# COMPACT_ATOMS: atom_id res chain seq x y z
N GLN A 1 19.03 4.56 3.15
CA GLN A 1 17.70 4.10 2.72
C GLN A 1 16.96 5.30 2.15
N VAL A 2 16.03 5.07 1.24
CA VAL A 2 15.21 6.11 0.62
C VAL A 2 13.75 5.71 0.74
N THR A 3 12.85 6.69 0.73
CA THR A 3 11.41 6.49 0.50
C THR A 3 10.92 7.38 -0.64
N VAL A 4 9.71 7.17 -1.16
CA VAL A 4 9.14 8.02 -2.22
C VAL A 4 8.06 8.92 -1.65
N THR A 5 8.34 10.22 -1.50
CA THR A 5 7.32 11.18 -1.04
C THR A 5 7.19 12.31 -2.04
N GLY A 6 5.96 12.75 -2.28
CA GLY A 6 5.67 13.76 -3.32
C GLY A 6 6.15 13.38 -4.72
N GLY A 7 6.33 12.09 -5.02
CA GLY A 7 6.85 11.59 -6.30
C GLY A 7 8.37 11.58 -6.45
N PHE A 8 9.14 11.84 -5.37
CA PHE A 8 10.60 11.84 -5.41
C PHE A 8 11.21 10.92 -4.37
N PHE A 9 12.39 10.36 -4.68
CA PHE A 9 13.19 9.61 -3.70
C PHE A 9 13.81 10.57 -2.68
N VAL A 10 13.42 10.44 -1.42
CA VAL A 10 13.96 11.23 -0.31
C VAL A 10 14.82 10.35 0.59
N PRO A 11 16.07 10.76 0.91
CA PRO A 11 16.90 10.05 1.87
C PRO A 11 16.27 10.03 3.27
N ILE A 12 16.22 8.85 3.89
CA ILE A 12 15.86 8.73 5.30
C ILE A 12 17.12 9.07 6.13
N PRO A 13 17.06 10.04 7.08
CA PRO A 13 18.23 10.51 7.82
C PRO A 13 18.94 9.44 8.66
N VAL A 14 18.22 8.38 9.02
CA VAL A 14 18.74 7.23 9.78
C VAL A 14 18.29 5.93 9.10
N PRO A 15 19.07 4.85 9.18
CA PRO A 15 18.59 3.53 8.75
C PRO A 15 17.45 3.06 9.66
N TRP A 16 16.56 2.21 9.14
CA TRP A 16 15.36 1.72 9.86
C TRP A 16 15.67 1.16 11.26
N TYR A 17 16.80 0.46 11.45
CA TYR A 17 17.19 -0.14 12.74
C TYR A 17 17.72 0.87 13.77
N GLN A 18 17.93 2.14 13.37
CA GLN A 18 18.31 3.24 14.25
C GLN A 18 17.17 4.23 14.49
N MET A 19 15.98 3.97 13.93
CA MET A 19 14.81 4.79 14.21
C MET A 19 14.30 4.49 15.62
N THR A 20 14.10 5.55 16.41
CA THR A 20 13.68 5.46 17.81
C THR A 20 12.57 6.48 18.10
N ALA A 21 11.91 6.35 19.25
CA ALA A 21 10.93 7.33 19.69
C ALA A 21 11.50 8.77 19.76
N GLN A 22 12.80 8.91 20.08
CA GLN A 22 13.46 10.20 20.24
C GLN A 22 13.71 10.93 18.91
N ASN A 23 14.00 10.19 17.83
CA ASN A 23 14.27 10.78 16.51
C ASN A 23 13.07 10.70 15.55
N TYR A 24 11.99 10.03 15.93
CA TYR A 24 10.83 9.81 15.08
C TYR A 24 10.25 11.09 14.47
N GLN A 25 10.02 12.13 15.28
CA GLN A 25 9.47 13.40 14.79
C GLN A 25 10.44 14.15 13.85
N SER A 26 11.75 14.09 14.11
CA SER A 26 12.73 14.74 13.23
C SER A 26 12.85 14.01 11.89
N VAL A 27 12.74 12.68 11.89
CA VAL A 27 12.66 11.88 10.67
C VAL A 27 11.41 12.23 9.86
N ILE A 28 10.23 12.31 10.49
CA ILE A 28 8.98 12.74 9.83
C ILE A 28 9.15 14.12 9.18
N SER A 29 9.66 15.09 9.94
CA SER A 29 9.88 16.45 9.46
C SER A 29 10.82 16.49 8.26
N ALA A 30 11.93 15.75 8.32
CA ALA A 30 12.93 15.71 7.27
C ALA A 30 12.42 15.04 5.98
N VAL A 31 11.71 13.91 6.12
CA VAL A 31 11.25 13.15 4.95
C VAL A 31 10.06 13.84 4.28
N LEU A 32 9.02 14.19 5.03
CA LEU A 32 7.81 14.80 4.46
C LEU A 32 7.97 16.31 4.18
N GLY A 33 9.10 16.91 4.56
CA GLY A 33 9.33 18.35 4.36
C GLY A 33 8.38 19.24 5.17
N VAL A 34 7.91 18.76 6.33
CA VAL A 34 6.92 19.46 7.17
C VAL A 34 7.55 20.13 8.39
N SER A 35 6.87 21.13 8.94
CA SER A 35 7.31 21.79 10.18
C SER A 35 7.36 20.83 11.38
N ALA A 36 8.15 21.15 12.40
CA ALA A 36 8.22 20.35 13.63
C ALA A 36 6.85 20.20 14.31
N ALA A 37 6.01 21.25 14.28
CA ALA A 37 4.66 21.18 14.81
C ALA A 37 3.77 20.19 14.04
N ARG A 38 3.86 20.17 12.70
CA ARG A 38 3.12 19.21 11.88
C ARG A 38 3.67 17.79 12.07
N ALA A 39 4.99 17.62 12.17
CA ALA A 39 5.61 16.33 12.47
C ALA A 39 5.15 15.77 13.84
N ALA A 40 5.03 16.63 14.86
CA ALA A 40 4.50 16.22 16.16
C ALA A 40 3.03 15.79 16.08
N ALA A 41 2.19 16.48 15.30
CA ALA A 41 0.80 16.09 15.07
C ALA A 41 0.69 14.74 14.33
N ILE A 42 1.52 14.53 13.31
CA ILE A 42 1.61 13.24 12.58
C ILE A 42 2.07 12.13 13.53
N ALA A 43 3.08 12.38 14.36
CA ALA A 43 3.55 11.39 15.32
C ALA A 43 2.51 11.04 16.39
N ALA A 44 1.57 11.93 16.69
CA ALA A 44 0.45 11.66 17.58
C ALA A 44 -0.63 10.79 16.90
N GLU A 45 -0.85 10.97 15.60
CA GLU A 45 -1.74 10.12 14.78
C GLU A 45 -1.17 8.69 14.61
N TYR A 46 0.16 8.58 14.48
CA TYR A 46 0.90 7.32 14.34
C TYR A 46 1.87 7.10 15.50
N PRO A 47 1.37 6.81 16.72
CA PRO A 47 2.23 6.69 17.90
C PRO A 47 3.10 5.44 17.82
N VAL A 48 4.42 5.59 17.98
CA VAL A 48 5.39 4.47 17.90
C VAL A 48 5.09 3.31 18.85
N SER A 49 4.37 3.54 19.95
CA SER A 49 3.95 2.52 20.92
C SER A 49 2.90 1.56 20.38
N SER A 50 2.19 1.91 19.31
CA SER A 50 1.18 1.06 18.67
C SER A 50 1.78 0.10 17.63
N TYR A 51 3.09 0.16 17.40
CA TYR A 51 3.78 -0.61 16.37
C TYR A 51 4.92 -1.42 16.96
N VAL A 52 5.25 -2.53 16.30
CA VAL A 52 6.36 -3.41 16.71
C VAL A 52 7.71 -2.69 16.68
N LEU A 53 7.90 -1.74 15.76
CA LEU A 53 9.11 -0.92 15.62
C LEU A 53 8.73 0.51 15.22
N PRO A 54 9.50 1.54 15.65
CA PRO A 54 9.33 2.92 15.17
C PRO A 54 9.41 3.04 13.65
N ALA A 55 10.27 2.23 13.01
CA ALA A 55 10.36 2.18 11.55
C ALA A 55 9.09 1.66 10.88
N VAL A 56 8.33 0.76 11.51
CA VAL A 56 7.05 0.30 10.97
C VAL A 56 6.02 1.43 11.08
N ALA A 57 5.95 2.13 12.22
CA ALA A 57 5.09 3.31 12.37
C ALA A 57 5.37 4.38 11.30
N PHE A 58 6.66 4.64 11.04
CA PHE A 58 7.10 5.56 9.99
C PHE A 58 6.75 5.07 8.58
N SER A 59 6.95 3.79 8.27
CA SER A 59 6.59 3.25 6.97
C SER A 59 5.07 3.31 6.74
N THR A 60 4.26 3.04 7.76
CA THR A 60 2.79 3.14 7.67
C THR A 60 2.33 4.58 7.42
N LEU A 61 2.81 5.55 8.21
CA LEU A 61 2.40 6.95 8.01
C LEU A 61 2.84 7.50 6.65
N ASP A 62 4.02 7.12 6.19
CA ASP A 62 4.54 7.58 4.91
C ASP A 62 3.68 6.98 3.79
N ALA A 63 3.44 5.66 3.83
CA ALA A 63 2.58 4.94 2.89
C ALA A 63 1.17 5.55 2.78
N ASP A 64 0.57 5.89 3.91
CA ASP A 64 -0.74 6.54 3.95
C ASP A 64 -0.70 7.94 3.32
N ALA A 65 0.31 8.74 3.68
CA ALA A 65 0.46 10.12 3.24
C ALA A 65 0.74 10.25 1.73
N SER A 66 1.70 9.47 1.21
CA SER A 66 2.18 9.66 -0.17
C SER A 66 1.53 8.74 -1.20
N TRP A 67 0.77 7.70 -0.79
CA TRP A 67 0.19 6.73 -1.72
C TRP A 67 -1.27 6.39 -1.42
N ALA A 68 -1.59 5.80 -0.26
CA ALA A 68 -2.91 5.22 -0.02
C ALA A 68 -4.01 6.29 -0.06
N CYS A 69 -3.85 7.40 0.67
CA CYS A 69 -4.85 8.46 0.70
C CYS A 69 -4.94 9.27 -0.61
N PRO A 70 -3.82 9.63 -1.28
CA PRO A 70 -3.88 10.15 -2.64
C PRO A 70 -4.59 9.22 -3.64
N ALA A 71 -4.36 7.90 -3.57
CA ALA A 71 -5.04 6.93 -4.42
C ALA A 71 -6.55 6.90 -4.15
N LEU A 72 -6.97 6.94 -2.88
CA LEU A 72 -8.39 7.06 -2.53
C LEU A 72 -9.01 8.34 -3.10
N GLN A 73 -8.33 9.48 -2.99
CA GLN A 73 -8.81 10.75 -3.54
C GLN A 73 -8.96 10.66 -5.07
N MET A 74 -8.00 10.05 -5.75
CA MET A 74 -8.07 9.81 -7.20
C MET A 74 -9.28 8.93 -7.55
N ASN A 75 -9.50 7.83 -6.82
CA ASN A 75 -10.65 6.95 -7.01
C ASN A 75 -11.98 7.70 -6.85
N GLN A 76 -12.09 8.59 -5.85
CA GLN A 76 -13.27 9.43 -5.64
C GLN A 76 -13.50 10.46 -6.75
N TRP A 77 -12.43 10.96 -7.38
CA TRP A 77 -12.54 11.90 -8.50
C TRP A 77 -12.86 11.19 -9.82
N LEU A 78 -12.25 10.03 -10.07
CA LEU A 78 -12.45 9.26 -11.30
C LEU A 78 -13.82 8.58 -11.33
N SER A 79 -14.28 8.03 -10.21
CA SER A 79 -15.58 7.33 -10.12
C SER A 79 -16.79 8.23 -10.42
N LYS A 80 -16.62 9.55 -10.42
CA LYS A 80 -17.65 10.52 -10.86
C LYS A 80 -17.74 10.64 -12.39
N ARG A 81 -16.81 10.05 -13.13
CA ARG A 81 -16.61 10.27 -14.57
C ARG A 81 -16.49 8.98 -15.38
N VAL A 82 -15.84 7.96 -14.81
CA VAL A 82 -15.59 6.67 -15.47
C VAL A 82 -15.75 5.53 -14.48
N PRO A 83 -16.13 4.31 -14.94
CA PRO A 83 -16.01 3.11 -14.13
C PRO A 83 -14.62 3.04 -13.50
N THR A 84 -14.57 2.88 -12.18
CA THR A 84 -13.34 2.88 -11.39
C THR A 84 -13.36 1.65 -10.52
N PHE A 85 -12.24 0.94 -10.40
CA PHE A 85 -12.10 -0.26 -9.60
C PHE A 85 -10.85 -0.12 -8.73
N ALA A 86 -10.99 -0.31 -7.43
CA ALA A 86 -9.91 -0.10 -6.47
C ALA A 86 -9.50 -1.42 -5.82
N TYR A 87 -8.20 -1.65 -5.70
CA TYR A 87 -7.63 -2.73 -4.91
C TYR A 87 -6.50 -2.25 -4.01
N GLU A 88 -6.22 -3.03 -2.96
CA GLU A 88 -5.05 -2.96 -2.11
C GLU A 88 -4.31 -4.30 -2.22
N PHE A 89 -3.00 -4.28 -2.44
CA PHE A 89 -2.18 -5.49 -2.35
C PHE A 89 -1.80 -5.74 -0.89
N ASP A 90 -2.20 -6.89 -0.35
CA ASP A 90 -2.28 -7.13 1.10
C ASP A 90 -1.71 -8.52 1.46
N ASP A 91 -0.64 -8.94 0.76
CA ASP A 91 0.12 -10.14 1.09
C ASP A 91 1.40 -9.81 1.85
N ASP A 92 1.33 -9.90 3.17
CA ASP A 92 2.47 -9.67 4.06
C ASP A 92 3.64 -10.65 3.89
N ASN A 93 3.40 -11.78 3.20
CA ASN A 93 4.37 -12.83 2.97
C ASN A 93 4.82 -12.91 1.50
N ALA A 94 4.52 -11.88 0.70
CA ALA A 94 5.00 -11.80 -0.67
C ALA A 94 6.55 -11.86 -0.70
N PRO A 95 7.15 -12.64 -1.63
CA PRO A 95 8.60 -12.72 -1.73
C PRO A 95 9.18 -11.42 -2.30
N GLY A 96 10.06 -10.75 -1.53
CA GLY A 96 10.80 -9.58 -1.99
C GLY A 96 11.74 -9.92 -3.16
N ARG A 97 11.44 -9.38 -4.35
CA ARG A 97 12.21 -9.65 -5.58
C ARG A 97 13.45 -8.78 -5.74
N TYR A 98 13.31 -7.49 -5.46
CA TYR A 98 14.37 -6.48 -5.67
C TYR A 98 14.95 -5.96 -4.37
N VAL A 99 14.16 -5.97 -3.30
CA VAL A 99 14.56 -5.58 -1.96
C VAL A 99 14.27 -6.75 -1.03
N PRO A 100 15.21 -7.15 -0.16
CA PRO A 100 14.94 -8.17 0.84
C PRO A 100 13.78 -7.77 1.75
N ASN A 101 12.96 -8.74 2.12
CA ASN A 101 11.92 -8.55 3.14
C ASN A 101 12.55 -8.12 4.47
N PHE A 102 11.76 -7.47 5.32
CA PHE A 102 12.19 -7.20 6.69
C PHE A 102 12.51 -8.52 7.42
N PRO A 103 13.49 -8.51 8.34
CA PRO A 103 13.73 -9.67 9.18
C PRO A 103 12.53 -9.93 10.10
N PRO A 104 12.31 -11.19 10.51
CA PRO A 104 11.31 -11.52 11.52
C PRO A 104 11.45 -10.66 12.79
N PRO A 105 10.34 -10.29 13.45
CA PRO A 105 8.97 -10.75 13.20
C PRO A 105 8.17 -9.89 12.19
N VAL A 106 8.80 -8.96 11.47
CA VAL A 106 8.08 -8.06 10.56
C VAL A 106 7.79 -8.77 9.25
N ALA A 107 6.50 -8.95 8.96
CA ALA A 107 5.96 -9.34 7.67
C ALA A 107 5.04 -8.21 7.20
N ALA A 108 5.19 -7.78 5.96
CA ALA A 108 4.46 -6.64 5.42
C ALA A 108 4.44 -6.70 3.89
N ALA A 109 3.30 -6.40 3.29
CA ALA A 109 3.23 -6.04 1.90
C ALA A 109 4.07 -4.76 1.71
N THR A 110 4.92 -4.75 0.69
CA THR A 110 5.83 -3.63 0.42
C THR A 110 5.66 -3.12 -1.00
N HIS A 111 6.17 -1.93 -1.26
CA HIS A 111 6.24 -1.41 -2.63
C HIS A 111 6.94 -2.43 -3.56
N LEU A 112 6.32 -2.72 -4.70
CA LEU A 112 6.74 -3.70 -5.72
C LEU A 112 6.46 -5.16 -5.36
N SER A 113 5.90 -5.46 -4.19
CA SER A 113 5.64 -6.85 -3.77
C SER A 113 4.50 -7.52 -4.55
N GLU A 114 3.67 -6.76 -5.26
CA GLU A 114 2.59 -7.22 -6.14
C GLU A 114 3.09 -7.64 -7.52
N LEU A 115 4.21 -7.10 -7.99
CA LEU A 115 4.73 -7.36 -9.34
C LEU A 115 4.94 -8.84 -9.68
N PRO A 116 5.43 -9.71 -8.78
CA PRO A 116 5.60 -11.14 -9.07
C PRO A 116 4.28 -11.89 -9.29
N TYR A 117 3.14 -11.28 -8.94
CA TYR A 117 1.82 -11.86 -9.16
C TYR A 117 1.32 -11.53 -10.57
N LEU A 118 1.76 -10.40 -11.12
CA LEU A 118 1.33 -9.88 -12.42
C LEU A 118 2.29 -10.24 -13.56
N PHE A 119 3.60 -10.27 -13.29
CA PHE A 119 4.64 -10.39 -14.30
C PHE A 119 5.67 -11.47 -14.00
N ASP A 120 6.23 -12.03 -15.06
CA ASP A 120 7.40 -12.90 -14.98
C ASP A 120 8.67 -12.04 -14.81
N LEU A 121 9.23 -12.04 -13.61
CA LEU A 121 10.40 -11.24 -13.23
C LEU A 121 11.68 -12.06 -13.29
N ASN A 122 11.97 -12.65 -14.44
CA ASN A 122 13.09 -13.59 -14.61
C ASN A 122 14.48 -12.98 -14.32
N ASP A 123 14.62 -11.67 -14.48
CA ASP A 123 15.87 -10.93 -14.20
C ASP A 123 15.96 -10.38 -12.77
N ALA A 124 14.96 -10.64 -11.91
CA ALA A 124 15.00 -10.19 -10.52
C ALA A 124 16.10 -10.93 -9.73
N PRO A 125 16.80 -10.25 -8.79
CA PRO A 125 17.90 -10.86 -8.06
C PRO A 125 17.43 -11.98 -7.12
N ASN A 126 16.19 -11.93 -6.61
CA ASN A 126 15.60 -13.01 -5.83
C ASN A 126 14.55 -13.79 -6.65
N GLN A 127 14.72 -15.11 -6.69
CA GLN A 127 13.86 -16.03 -7.42
C GLN A 127 12.98 -16.92 -6.52
N THR A 128 12.74 -16.53 -5.27
CA THR A 128 11.82 -17.25 -4.37
C THR A 128 10.45 -17.45 -5.05
N PRO A 129 10.00 -18.71 -5.23
CA PRO A 129 8.73 -18.99 -5.90
C PRO A 129 7.54 -18.59 -5.02
N LEU A 130 6.44 -18.23 -5.67
CA LEU A 130 5.15 -18.05 -4.99
C LEU A 130 4.68 -19.39 -4.40
N SER A 131 4.13 -19.36 -3.20
CA SER A 131 3.40 -20.51 -2.62
C SER A 131 2.14 -20.84 -3.43
N ALA A 132 1.53 -22.01 -3.22
CA ALA A 132 0.31 -22.40 -3.93
C ALA A 132 -0.86 -21.41 -3.74
N ALA A 133 -1.02 -20.86 -2.53
CA ALA A 133 -2.01 -19.82 -2.23
C ALA A 133 -1.73 -18.53 -3.02
N GLN A 134 -0.46 -18.12 -3.08
CA GLN A 134 -0.02 -16.94 -3.82
C GLN A 134 -0.14 -17.14 -5.34
N GLN A 135 0.12 -18.34 -5.87
CA GLN A 135 -0.10 -18.65 -7.28
C GLN A 135 -1.58 -18.59 -7.67
N THR A 136 -2.47 -19.03 -6.77
CA THR A 136 -3.92 -18.92 -6.96
C THR A 136 -4.34 -17.45 -7.02
N LEU A 137 -3.84 -16.63 -6.08
CA LEU A 137 -4.05 -15.19 -6.10
C LEU A 137 -3.51 -14.56 -7.38
N ALA A 138 -2.27 -14.89 -7.77
CA ALA A 138 -1.62 -14.36 -8.96
C ALA A 138 -2.40 -14.68 -10.24
N THR A 139 -2.96 -15.89 -10.34
CA THR A 139 -3.83 -16.28 -11.46
C THR A 139 -5.10 -15.42 -11.51
N SER A 140 -5.71 -15.18 -10.36
CA SER A 140 -6.90 -14.34 -10.23
C SER A 140 -6.61 -12.87 -10.59
N MET A 141 -5.46 -12.35 -10.14
CA MET A 141 -4.99 -11.00 -10.45
C MET A 141 -4.75 -10.81 -11.95
N ARG A 142 -4.05 -11.75 -12.61
CA ARG A 142 -3.81 -11.66 -14.07
C ARG A 142 -5.09 -11.74 -14.87
N ALA A 143 -6.04 -12.59 -14.48
CA ALA A 143 -7.35 -12.66 -15.13
C ALA A 143 -8.11 -11.33 -15.00
N ALA A 144 -8.14 -10.75 -13.80
CA ALA A 144 -8.78 -9.46 -13.56
C ALA A 144 -8.15 -8.32 -14.37
N TRP A 145 -6.81 -8.24 -14.42
CA TRP A 145 -6.10 -7.25 -15.22
C TRP A 145 -6.33 -7.43 -16.73
N ALA A 146 -6.40 -8.67 -17.22
CA ALA A 146 -6.69 -8.95 -18.62
C ALA A 146 -8.13 -8.56 -19.00
N SER A 147 -9.13 -8.91 -18.17
CA SER A 147 -10.55 -8.53 -18.36
C SER A 147 -10.72 -7.02 -18.36
N PHE A 148 -10.08 -6.31 -17.43
CA PHE A 148 -10.12 -4.86 -17.40
C PHE A 148 -9.51 -4.24 -18.67
N ALA A 149 -8.42 -4.82 -19.20
CA ALA A 149 -7.81 -4.33 -20.43
C ALA A 149 -8.65 -4.61 -21.69
N SER A 150 -9.42 -5.70 -21.74
CA SER A 150 -10.27 -6.04 -22.89
C SER A 150 -11.64 -5.34 -22.86
N GLU A 151 -12.28 -5.29 -21.70
CA GLU A 151 -13.70 -4.93 -21.55
C GLU A 151 -13.94 -3.71 -20.64
N GLY A 152 -12.94 -3.34 -19.82
CA GLY A 152 -13.09 -2.27 -18.83
C GLY A 152 -13.72 -2.70 -17.51
N ASP A 153 -14.00 -3.98 -17.31
CA ASP A 153 -14.46 -4.56 -16.03
C ASP A 153 -13.53 -5.72 -15.61
N PRO A 154 -12.89 -5.66 -14.42
CA PRO A 154 -12.01 -6.74 -13.94
C PRO A 154 -12.76 -8.00 -13.45
N SER A 155 -14.10 -7.99 -13.43
CA SER A 155 -14.92 -9.07 -12.85
C SER A 155 -15.39 -10.11 -13.87
N GLU A 156 -15.38 -9.83 -15.17
CA GLU A 156 -16.01 -10.73 -16.16
C GLU A 156 -15.23 -12.05 -16.32
N GLU A 157 -13.91 -11.98 -16.41
CA GLU A 157 -13.04 -13.16 -16.57
C GLU A 157 -12.34 -13.59 -15.26
N SER A 158 -12.57 -12.90 -14.14
CA SER A 158 -11.96 -13.24 -12.85
C SER A 158 -12.94 -13.99 -11.94
N ASN A 159 -12.40 -14.88 -11.11
CA ASN A 159 -13.14 -15.55 -10.03
C ASN A 159 -13.38 -14.63 -8.82
N VAL A 160 -13.03 -13.34 -8.91
CA VAL A 160 -13.12 -12.37 -7.83
C VAL A 160 -14.26 -11.42 -8.12
N ARG A 161 -15.27 -11.39 -7.25
CA ARG A 161 -16.32 -10.40 -7.34
C ARG A 161 -15.75 -9.02 -6.97
N TRP A 162 -15.44 -8.21 -7.98
CA TRP A 162 -14.80 -6.91 -7.81
C TRP A 162 -15.79 -5.77 -8.14
N PRO A 163 -16.50 -5.22 -7.14
CA PRO A 163 -17.43 -4.15 -7.40
C PRO A 163 -16.71 -2.87 -7.84
N SER A 164 -17.36 -2.09 -8.70
CA SER A 164 -16.93 -0.73 -9.00
C SER A 164 -16.86 0.12 -7.73
N PHE A 165 -15.91 1.05 -7.68
CA PHE A 165 -15.78 2.08 -6.67
C PHE A 165 -16.67 3.27 -7.03
N GLY A 166 -17.46 3.79 -6.09
CA GLY A 166 -18.25 5.02 -6.29
C GLY A 166 -19.75 4.86 -6.03
N ALA A 167 -20.56 5.66 -6.73
CA ALA A 167 -21.96 5.96 -6.35
C ALA A 167 -22.85 4.73 -6.08
N GLU A 168 -22.69 3.64 -6.84
CA GLU A 168 -23.53 2.44 -6.69
C GLU A 168 -23.08 1.51 -5.56
N ASN A 169 -21.79 1.53 -5.23
CA ASN A 169 -21.13 0.52 -4.42
C ASN A 169 -20.40 1.08 -3.20
N GLY A 170 -20.34 2.41 -3.05
CA GLY A 170 -19.57 3.10 -2.03
C GLY A 170 -18.06 3.03 -2.28
N ALA A 171 -17.29 3.28 -1.21
CA ALA A 171 -15.83 3.19 -1.22
C ALA A 171 -15.33 1.74 -1.04
N LYS A 172 -15.89 0.81 -1.81
CA LYS A 172 -15.47 -0.60 -1.77
C LYS A 172 -14.11 -0.76 -2.45
N VAL A 173 -13.20 -1.43 -1.75
CA VAL A 173 -11.86 -1.76 -2.22
C VAL A 173 -11.66 -3.27 -2.09
N LEU A 174 -10.97 -3.86 -3.05
CA LEU A 174 -10.60 -5.28 -3.02
C LEU A 174 -9.23 -5.44 -2.32
N SER A 175 -9.17 -6.12 -1.18
CA SER A 175 -7.91 -6.54 -0.57
C SER A 175 -7.45 -7.84 -1.25
N LEU A 176 -6.25 -7.82 -1.82
CA LEU A 176 -5.62 -8.95 -2.50
C LEU A 176 -4.77 -9.74 -1.50
N VAL A 177 -5.43 -10.35 -0.52
CA VAL A 177 -4.81 -11.27 0.43
C VAL A 177 -4.89 -12.73 -0.09
N PRO A 178 -3.81 -13.52 -0.03
CA PRO A 178 -3.87 -14.94 -0.37
C PRO A 178 -4.66 -15.74 0.69
N ALA A 179 -5.39 -16.79 0.33
CA ALA A 179 -5.69 -17.29 -1.01
C ALA A 179 -6.97 -16.69 -1.63
N ARG A 180 -7.70 -15.88 -0.87
CA ARG A 180 -9.03 -15.40 -1.25
C ARG A 180 -9.13 -13.90 -1.02
N PRO A 181 -9.17 -13.09 -2.10
CA PRO A 181 -9.43 -11.66 -2.01
C PRO A 181 -10.74 -11.36 -1.31
N VAL A 182 -10.77 -10.25 -0.56
CA VAL A 182 -11.93 -9.82 0.21
C VAL A 182 -12.25 -8.37 -0.11
N VAL A 183 -13.53 -8.07 -0.35
CA VAL A 183 -13.99 -6.69 -0.49
C VAL A 183 -14.26 -6.10 0.89
N PHE A 184 -13.73 -4.90 1.11
CA PHE A 184 -13.92 -4.14 2.35
C PHE A 184 -14.29 -2.68 2.02
N SER A 185 -14.65 -1.90 3.04
CA SER A 185 -15.16 -0.52 2.87
C SER A 185 -14.57 0.50 3.86
N ASP A 186 -13.68 0.05 4.74
CA ASP A 186 -13.03 0.83 5.78
C ASP A 186 -11.61 1.28 5.39
N PHE A 187 -11.29 1.32 4.09
CA PHE A 187 -10.00 1.81 3.56
C PHE A 187 -9.60 3.16 4.16
N ALA A 188 -10.49 4.15 4.08
CA ALA A 188 -10.21 5.50 4.55
C ALA A 188 -9.88 5.55 6.05
N SER A 189 -10.53 4.72 6.88
CA SER A 189 -10.23 4.65 8.31
C SER A 189 -8.96 3.85 8.61
N ARG A 190 -8.69 2.75 7.90
CA ARG A 190 -7.46 1.95 8.07
C ARG A 190 -6.19 2.74 7.72
N HIS A 191 -6.29 3.67 6.76
CA HIS A 191 -5.18 4.55 6.34
C HIS A 191 -5.27 5.98 6.89
N HIS A 192 -6.13 6.20 7.90
CA HIS A 192 -6.28 7.51 8.56
C HIS A 192 -6.51 8.68 7.58
N CYS A 193 -7.17 8.45 6.45
CA CYS A 193 -7.24 9.44 5.37
C CYS A 193 -8.02 10.71 5.74
N ALA A 194 -8.86 10.68 6.79
CA ALA A 194 -9.48 11.87 7.33
C ALA A 194 -8.44 12.85 7.91
N PHE A 195 -7.39 12.34 8.56
CA PHE A 195 -6.28 13.16 9.09
C PHE A 195 -5.47 13.81 7.96
N TRP A 196 -5.27 13.08 6.86
CA TRP A 196 -4.50 13.56 5.70
C TRP A 196 -5.31 14.49 4.78
N ALA A 197 -6.64 14.34 4.71
CA ALA A 197 -7.50 15.20 3.91
C ALA A 197 -7.51 16.67 4.38
N GLY A 198 -7.25 16.93 5.66
CA GLY A 198 -7.16 18.29 6.22
C GLY A 198 -5.81 18.99 5.99
N ALA A 199 -4.89 18.36 5.26
CA ALA A 199 -3.51 18.84 5.08
C ALA A 199 -3.15 19.20 3.62
N GLN A 200 -4.10 19.10 2.69
CA GLN A 200 -3.95 19.46 1.27
C GLN A 200 -4.57 20.83 0.98
#